data_AF-A0A6N7D7W4-F1
#
_entry.id   AF-A0A6N7D7W4-F1
#
_cell.length_a   1.000
_cell.length_b   1.000
_cell.length_c   1.000
_cell.angle_alpha   90.00
_cell.angle_beta   90.00
_cell.angle_gamma   90.00
#
_symmetry.space_group_name_H-M   'P 1'
#
loop_
_entity.id
_entity.type
_entity.pdbx_description
1 polymer ?
#
loop_
_entity_poly.entity_id
_entity_poly.type
_entity_poly.pdbx_seq_one_letter_code
_entity_poly.pdbx_strand_id
1 'polypeptide(L)'
;MSYSPLLSRLRLAAAAMLLSALVAPPILAQVHFPSRQVRMLVGFSPGGSNDIIARLVAPGMAEVLGQSVVIENRPGAGGNIAADQMVKSTDGHTVLICTTGSLSILPHLQPYPTFNPETDIQPVSLIANTPLFLAINPKIPATNVTELIAYAKANPGKINFASSGNGTTGHLAGEMFKSQTGIDIVHVPYKGTGQVIADILAGEVSMMFDQPVSSYQYVKAGKLRALAIASMKRLPALPDLPTMAESGLLGFDPLPWTGLCAPRSMPAAHVAVLQRALVKALRQPEIIQRLQQDGVEPVGNTPEEFRRFLVGDKRKWGNVIKSAGIRLE
;
A
#
# COMPACT_ATOMS: atom_id res chain seq x y z
N MET A 1 -67.35 25.58 50.10
CA MET A 1 -65.96 25.83 49.64
C MET A 1 -65.81 25.22 48.24
N SER A 2 -66.08 26.03 47.21
CA SER A 2 -65.96 25.60 45.81
C SER A 2 -64.51 25.68 45.36
N TYR A 3 -63.89 24.52 45.08
CA TYR A 3 -62.56 24.49 44.50
C TYR A 3 -62.61 25.05 43.07
N SER A 4 -61.83 26.11 42.82
CA SER A 4 -61.80 26.82 41.54
C SER A 4 -61.33 25.89 40.40
N PRO A 5 -62.12 25.72 39.33
CA PRO A 5 -61.81 24.82 38.20
C PRO A 5 -60.58 25.25 37.39
N LEU A 6 -60.00 26.41 37.69
CA LEU A 6 -58.75 26.90 37.11
C LEU A 6 -57.52 26.14 37.63
N LEU A 7 -57.50 25.76 38.90
CA LEU A 7 -56.35 25.07 39.52
C LEU A 7 -56.22 23.61 39.05
N SER A 8 -57.33 22.95 38.73
CA SER A 8 -57.33 21.59 38.18
C SER A 8 -56.83 21.57 36.73
N ARG A 9 -57.21 22.57 35.91
CA ARG A 9 -56.74 22.72 34.53
C ARG A 9 -55.24 23.04 34.45
N LEU A 10 -54.72 23.86 35.37
CA LEU A 10 -53.28 24.15 35.48
C LEU A 10 -52.46 22.91 35.87
N ARG A 11 -52.97 22.04 36.74
CA ARG A 11 -52.30 20.78 37.13
C ARG A 11 -52.28 19.76 36.00
N LEU A 12 -53.37 19.65 35.22
CA LEU A 12 -53.44 18.78 34.04
C LEU A 12 -52.52 19.27 32.90
N ALA A 13 -52.41 20.58 32.70
CA ALA A 13 -51.48 21.15 31.72
C ALA A 13 -50.00 20.94 32.12
N ALA A 14 -49.67 21.08 33.41
CA ALA A 14 -48.33 20.81 33.92
C ALA A 14 -47.95 19.31 33.82
N ALA A 15 -48.88 18.40 34.07
CA ALA A 15 -48.65 16.97 33.91
C ALA A 15 -48.45 16.56 32.44
N ALA A 16 -49.16 17.20 31.50
CA ALA A 16 -48.98 16.96 30.06
C ALA A 16 -47.63 17.48 29.52
N MET A 17 -47.11 18.59 30.07
CA MET A 17 -45.77 19.11 29.74
C MET A 17 -44.63 18.24 30.29
N LEU A 18 -44.82 17.65 31.48
CA LEU A 18 -43.84 16.70 32.05
C LEU A 18 -43.80 15.37 31.29
N LEU A 19 -44.94 14.87 30.80
CA LEU A 19 -44.98 13.61 30.02
C LEU A 19 -44.35 13.75 28.63
N SER A 20 -44.40 14.95 28.02
CA SER A 20 -43.81 15.20 26.69
C SER A 20 -42.29 15.34 26.73
N ALA A 21 -41.68 15.58 27.90
CA ALA A 21 -40.23 15.56 28.08
C ALA A 21 -39.62 14.14 28.16
N LEU A 22 -40.42 13.10 28.45
CA LEU A 22 -39.95 11.71 28.53
C LEU A 22 -39.99 10.94 27.19
N VAL A 23 -40.55 11.53 26.13
CA VAL A 23 -40.68 10.89 24.81
C VAL A 23 -39.74 11.52 23.76
N ALA A 24 -38.72 12.27 24.20
CA ALA A 24 -37.64 12.64 23.28
C ALA A 24 -36.91 11.36 22.87
N PRO A 25 -36.86 11.01 21.57
CA PRO A 25 -36.03 9.89 21.13
C PRO A 25 -34.59 10.17 21.59
N PRO A 26 -33.86 9.16 22.07
CA PRO A 26 -32.47 9.37 22.43
C PRO A 26 -31.78 9.95 21.20
N ILE A 27 -31.32 11.19 21.31
CA ILE A 27 -30.34 11.73 20.38
C ILE A 27 -29.12 10.85 20.64
N LEU A 28 -28.99 9.78 19.84
CA LEU A 28 -27.72 9.13 19.64
C LEU A 28 -26.85 10.24 19.06
N ALA A 29 -26.08 10.90 19.93
CA ALA A 29 -25.03 11.79 19.50
C ALA A 29 -24.24 11.00 18.46
N GLN A 30 -24.34 11.40 17.19
CA GLN A 30 -23.49 10.84 16.14
C GLN A 30 -22.08 11.14 16.61
N VAL A 31 -21.41 10.13 17.20
CA VAL A 31 -20.03 10.26 17.62
C VAL A 31 -19.27 10.67 16.37
N HIS A 32 -18.82 11.92 16.35
CA HIS A 32 -18.14 12.48 15.21
C HIS A 32 -16.89 11.64 14.98
N PHE A 33 -16.81 10.98 13.83
CA PHE A 33 -15.67 10.17 13.46
C PHE A 33 -14.76 10.98 12.53
N PRO A 34 -13.44 10.99 12.77
CA PRO A 34 -12.75 10.39 13.91
C PRO A 34 -12.86 11.25 15.19
N SER A 35 -12.94 10.61 16.36
CA SER A 35 -13.03 11.29 17.66
C SER A 35 -11.67 11.50 18.33
N ARG A 36 -10.61 10.94 17.74
CA ARG A 36 -9.21 11.03 18.15
C ARG A 36 -8.32 10.76 16.94
N GLN A 37 -7.01 10.78 17.12
CA GLN A 37 -6.05 10.47 16.05
C GLN A 37 -6.32 9.12 15.36
N VAL A 38 -6.17 9.10 14.03
CA VAL A 38 -6.19 7.88 13.21
C VAL A 38 -4.77 7.30 13.19
N ARG A 39 -4.64 6.01 13.47
CA ARG A 39 -3.36 5.29 13.40
C ARG A 39 -3.24 4.63 12.04
N MET A 40 -2.26 5.06 11.24
CA MET A 40 -1.97 4.52 9.92
C MET A 40 -0.76 3.60 10.01
N LEU A 41 -0.99 2.29 9.98
CA LEU A 41 0.08 1.30 10.00
C LEU A 41 0.75 1.21 8.63
N VAL A 42 2.07 1.06 8.62
CA VAL A 42 2.87 0.79 7.43
C VAL A 42 3.70 -0.47 7.67
N GLY A 43 3.54 -1.50 6.83
CA GLY A 43 4.17 -2.80 7.01
C GLY A 43 5.66 -2.89 6.67
N PHE A 44 6.33 -1.77 6.45
CA PHE A 44 7.70 -1.70 5.94
C PHE A 44 8.52 -0.65 6.69
N SER A 45 9.85 -0.80 6.64
CA SER A 45 10.78 0.15 7.25
C SER A 45 10.58 1.57 6.69
N PRO A 46 10.84 2.61 7.50
CA PRO A 46 10.80 4.00 7.02
C PRO A 46 11.69 4.24 5.80
N GLY A 47 11.35 5.23 4.98
CA GLY A 47 12.13 5.62 3.79
C GLY A 47 11.95 4.75 2.55
N GLY A 48 11.09 3.72 2.61
CA GLY A 48 10.62 3.00 1.41
C GLY A 48 9.33 3.60 0.84
N SER A 49 8.92 3.14 -0.34
CA SER A 49 7.77 3.67 -1.09
C SER A 49 6.49 3.79 -0.28
N ASN A 50 6.13 2.75 0.47
CA ASN A 50 4.91 2.73 1.27
C ASN A 50 4.93 3.78 2.40
N ASP A 51 6.09 4.01 3.02
CA ASP A 51 6.26 5.02 4.06
C ASP A 51 6.20 6.44 3.47
N ILE A 52 6.85 6.64 2.32
CA ILE A 52 6.82 7.93 1.61
C ILE A 52 5.39 8.28 1.17
N ILE A 53 4.66 7.33 0.58
CA ILE A 53 3.25 7.51 0.19
C ILE A 53 2.38 7.80 1.41
N ALA A 54 2.54 7.05 2.51
CA ALA A 54 1.81 7.30 3.76
C ALA A 54 2.01 8.73 4.26
N ARG A 55 3.28 9.17 4.32
CA ARG A 55 3.67 10.51 4.78
C ARG A 55 3.18 11.61 3.85
N LEU A 56 3.04 11.31 2.56
CA LEU A 56 2.51 12.26 1.59
C LEU A 56 1.01 12.50 1.76
N VAL A 57 0.22 11.45 2.01
CA VAL A 57 -1.25 11.59 2.10
C VAL A 57 -1.75 11.94 3.50
N ALA A 58 -1.02 11.55 4.56
CA ALA A 58 -1.46 11.73 5.94
C ALA A 58 -1.77 13.19 6.33
N PRO A 59 -0.98 14.22 5.94
CA PRO A 59 -1.30 15.62 6.24
C PRO A 59 -2.62 16.08 5.61
N GLY A 60 -2.82 15.80 4.31
CA GLY A 60 -4.05 16.16 3.62
C GLY A 60 -5.27 15.41 4.16
N MET A 61 -5.10 14.14 4.58
CA MET A 61 -6.15 13.43 5.31
C MET A 61 -6.46 14.09 6.65
N ALA A 62 -5.43 14.48 7.43
CA ALA A 62 -5.61 15.08 8.74
C ALA A 62 -6.38 16.42 8.67
N GLU A 63 -6.09 17.24 7.66
CA GLU A 63 -6.83 18.48 7.40
C GLU A 63 -8.33 18.22 7.20
N VAL A 64 -8.67 17.19 6.42
CA VAL A 64 -10.07 16.86 6.12
C VAL A 64 -10.78 16.18 7.28
N LEU A 65 -10.06 15.37 8.05
CA LEU A 65 -10.59 14.64 9.19
C LEU A 65 -10.73 15.51 10.45
N GLY A 66 -10.04 16.65 10.53
CA GLY A 66 -9.97 17.46 11.74
C GLY A 66 -9.27 16.77 12.91
N GLN A 67 -8.53 15.68 12.64
CA GLN A 67 -7.77 14.89 13.59
C GLN A 67 -6.46 14.46 12.96
N SER A 68 -5.42 14.28 13.77
CA SER A 68 -4.12 13.84 13.26
C SER A 68 -4.19 12.42 12.70
N VAL A 69 -3.37 12.17 11.66
CA VAL A 69 -3.12 10.84 11.11
C VAL A 69 -1.68 10.48 11.46
N VAL A 70 -1.51 9.56 12.40
CA VAL A 70 -0.20 9.16 12.94
C VAL A 70 0.28 7.89 12.25
N ILE A 71 1.45 7.98 11.63
CA ILE A 71 2.05 6.85 10.90
C ILE A 71 2.86 6.00 11.88
N GLU A 72 2.60 4.69 11.88
CA GLU A 72 3.35 3.71 12.66
C GLU A 72 3.93 2.61 11.76
N ASN A 73 5.25 2.58 11.61
CA ASN A 73 5.93 1.50 10.88
C ASN A 73 5.98 0.22 11.75
N ARG A 74 5.43 -0.87 11.22
CA ARG A 74 5.42 -2.22 11.82
C ARG A 74 6.00 -3.23 10.83
N PRO A 75 7.33 -3.19 10.60
CA PRO A 75 7.94 -3.85 9.47
C PRO A 75 8.14 -5.36 9.67
N GLY A 76 7.98 -6.13 8.59
CA GLY A 76 8.33 -7.56 8.56
C GLY A 76 7.31 -8.42 7.81
N ALA A 77 7.75 -9.63 7.44
CA ALA A 77 6.96 -10.63 6.70
C ALA A 77 6.24 -10.06 5.46
N GLY A 78 6.92 -9.26 4.64
CA GLY A 78 6.32 -8.65 3.44
C GLY A 78 5.14 -7.71 3.72
N GLY A 79 5.07 -7.16 4.94
CA GLY A 79 3.99 -6.29 5.42
C GLY A 79 2.88 -7.02 6.18
N ASN A 80 2.93 -8.36 6.27
CA ASN A 80 1.85 -9.14 6.87
C ASN A 80 1.70 -8.90 8.37
N ILE A 81 2.78 -8.53 9.08
CA ILE A 81 2.72 -8.20 10.52
C ILE A 81 1.79 -7.01 10.78
N ALA A 82 1.94 -5.93 9.99
CA ALA A 82 1.08 -4.76 10.11
C ALA A 82 -0.36 -5.07 9.69
N ALA A 83 -0.54 -5.92 8.68
CA ALA A 83 -1.86 -6.33 8.21
C ALA A 83 -2.63 -7.12 9.27
N ASP A 84 -1.97 -8.11 9.88
CA ASP A 84 -2.52 -8.90 10.99
C ASP A 84 -2.88 -8.01 12.19
N GLN A 85 -2.00 -7.06 12.55
CA GLN A 85 -2.27 -6.10 13.61
C GLN A 85 -3.48 -5.20 13.31
N MET A 86 -3.62 -4.72 12.06
CA MET A 86 -4.77 -3.92 11.65
C MET A 86 -6.06 -4.74 11.73
N VAL A 87 -6.07 -5.96 11.18
CA VAL A 87 -7.24 -6.85 11.18
C VAL A 87 -7.74 -7.14 12.59
N LYS A 88 -6.83 -7.33 13.55
CA LYS A 88 -7.15 -7.57 14.97
C LYS A 88 -7.57 -6.31 15.73
N SER A 89 -7.45 -5.12 15.15
CA SER A 89 -7.83 -3.89 15.83
C SER A 89 -9.34 -3.74 15.93
N THR A 90 -9.81 -3.40 17.13
CA THR A 90 -11.21 -3.12 17.44
C THR A 90 -11.45 -1.64 17.80
N ASP A 91 -10.41 -0.82 17.70
CA ASP A 91 -10.38 0.55 18.23
C ASP A 91 -11.07 1.59 17.34
N GLY A 92 -11.55 1.16 16.17
CA GLY A 92 -12.23 1.96 15.17
C GLY A 92 -11.39 3.03 14.48
N HIS A 93 -10.09 3.16 14.81
CA HIS A 93 -9.22 4.26 14.36
C HIS A 93 -7.90 3.77 13.75
N THR A 94 -7.68 2.46 13.68
CA THR A 94 -6.50 1.87 13.05
C THR A 94 -6.79 1.47 11.60
N VAL A 95 -5.94 1.94 10.69
CA VAL A 95 -5.97 1.64 9.25
C VAL A 95 -4.58 1.20 8.78
N LEU A 96 -4.47 0.68 7.56
CA LEU A 96 -3.23 0.14 7.00
C LEU A 96 -2.98 0.67 5.59
N ILE A 97 -1.74 1.04 5.31
CA ILE A 97 -1.23 1.10 3.95
C ILE A 97 -1.03 -0.33 3.44
N CYS A 98 -2.04 -0.82 2.72
CA CYS A 98 -2.08 -2.17 2.18
C CYS A 98 -1.41 -2.24 0.81
N THR A 99 -0.84 -3.40 0.48
CA THR A 99 -0.02 -3.58 -0.72
C THR A 99 -0.37 -4.86 -1.44
N THR A 100 0.02 -4.93 -2.72
CA THR A 100 0.00 -6.16 -3.53
C THR A 100 0.62 -7.36 -2.82
N GLY A 101 1.76 -7.15 -2.15
CA GLY A 101 2.45 -8.20 -1.38
C GLY A 101 1.53 -8.82 -0.32
N SER A 102 0.99 -7.97 0.56
CA SER A 102 0.16 -8.40 1.68
C SER A 102 -1.19 -9.02 1.27
N LEU A 103 -1.87 -8.47 0.26
CA LEU A 103 -3.27 -8.84 -0.02
C LEU A 103 -3.44 -9.74 -1.24
N SER A 104 -2.48 -9.78 -2.16
CA SER A 104 -2.61 -10.52 -3.41
C SER A 104 -1.58 -11.61 -3.60
N ILE A 105 -0.37 -11.47 -3.04
CA ILE A 105 0.74 -12.40 -3.23
C ILE A 105 0.85 -13.39 -2.07
N LEU A 106 1.05 -12.89 -0.84
CA LEU A 106 1.25 -13.74 0.33
C LEU A 106 0.13 -14.76 0.59
N PRO A 107 -1.16 -14.49 0.31
CA PRO A 107 -2.21 -15.50 0.45
C PRO A 107 -2.02 -16.77 -0.40
N HIS A 108 -1.24 -16.71 -1.47
CA HIS A 108 -0.91 -17.87 -2.31
C HIS A 108 0.38 -18.57 -1.91
N LEU A 109 1.21 -17.90 -1.11
CA LEU A 109 2.54 -18.36 -0.74
C LEU A 109 2.62 -18.85 0.71
N GLN A 110 1.77 -18.33 1.59
CA GLN A 110 1.73 -18.74 2.99
C GLN A 110 0.81 -19.95 3.18
N PRO A 111 1.31 -21.09 3.68
CA PRO A 111 0.47 -22.26 3.92
C PRO A 111 -0.55 -22.05 5.05
N TYR A 112 -0.19 -21.20 6.03
CA TYR A 112 -1.02 -20.90 7.20
C TYR A 112 -1.17 -19.38 7.36
N PRO A 113 -2.08 -18.74 6.61
CA PRO A 113 -2.31 -17.32 6.73
C PRO A 113 -2.95 -16.97 8.08
N THR A 114 -2.57 -15.84 8.68
CA THR A 114 -3.12 -15.39 9.98
C THR A 114 -4.44 -14.62 9.85
N PHE A 115 -4.81 -14.23 8.63
CA PHE A 115 -6.09 -13.61 8.28
C PHE A 115 -6.44 -13.89 6.81
N ASN A 116 -7.70 -13.70 6.45
CA ASN A 116 -8.16 -13.77 5.06
C ASN A 116 -8.44 -12.34 4.52
N PRO A 117 -7.66 -11.86 3.54
CA PRO A 117 -7.86 -10.53 2.95
C PRO A 117 -9.25 -10.28 2.37
N GLU A 118 -9.98 -11.32 1.96
CA GLU A 118 -11.30 -11.17 1.33
C GLU A 118 -12.42 -10.93 2.35
N THR A 119 -12.28 -11.46 3.56
CA THR A 119 -13.32 -11.42 4.60
C THR A 119 -12.99 -10.48 5.75
N ASP A 120 -11.69 -10.32 6.06
CA ASP A 120 -11.25 -9.69 7.30
C ASP A 120 -10.84 -8.21 7.09
N ILE A 121 -10.82 -7.76 5.84
CA ILE A 121 -10.41 -6.41 5.44
C ILE A 121 -11.53 -5.68 4.70
N GLN A 122 -11.66 -4.39 4.98
CA GLN A 122 -12.43 -3.44 4.20
C GLN A 122 -11.50 -2.55 3.36
N PRO A 123 -11.58 -2.63 2.03
CA PRO A 123 -10.87 -1.70 1.15
C PRO A 123 -11.41 -0.28 1.37
N VAL A 124 -10.53 0.71 1.53
CA VAL A 124 -10.91 2.13 1.65
C VAL A 124 -10.78 2.81 0.29
N SER A 125 -9.58 2.79 -0.30
CA SER A 125 -9.33 3.30 -1.64
C SER A 125 -7.96 2.84 -2.14
N LEU A 126 -7.84 2.64 -3.44
CA LEU A 126 -6.57 2.48 -4.11
C LEU A 126 -5.87 3.85 -4.18
N ILE A 127 -4.67 3.96 -3.63
CA ILE A 127 -3.91 5.20 -3.58
C ILE A 127 -3.21 5.41 -4.92
N ALA A 128 -2.42 4.42 -5.33
CA ALA A 128 -1.65 4.52 -6.56
C ALA A 128 -1.23 3.17 -7.15
N ASN A 129 -0.96 3.19 -8.45
CA ASN A 129 -0.23 2.16 -9.17
C ASN A 129 1.13 2.74 -9.57
N THR A 130 2.20 1.96 -9.45
CA THR A 130 3.55 2.46 -9.79
C THR A 130 4.40 1.31 -10.28
N PRO A 131 4.75 1.26 -11.56
CA PRO A 131 5.67 0.26 -12.08
C PRO A 131 6.95 0.16 -11.25
N LEU A 132 7.48 -1.05 -11.14
CA LEU A 132 8.85 -1.23 -10.68
C LEU A 132 9.80 -0.83 -11.80
N PHE A 133 11.03 -0.48 -11.47
CA PHE A 133 12.13 -0.46 -12.41
C PHE A 133 13.28 -1.30 -11.86
N LEU A 134 14.06 -1.87 -12.78
CA LEU A 134 15.26 -2.61 -12.48
C LEU A 134 16.41 -1.62 -12.25
N ALA A 135 16.96 -1.61 -11.04
CA ALA A 135 18.14 -0.84 -10.67
C ALA A 135 19.30 -1.76 -10.34
N ILE A 136 20.52 -1.36 -10.70
CA ILE A 136 21.76 -2.04 -10.32
C ILE A 136 22.74 -1.08 -9.65
N ASN A 137 23.63 -1.61 -8.82
CA ASN A 137 24.83 -0.90 -8.40
C ASN A 137 25.76 -0.70 -9.62
N PRO A 138 26.35 0.50 -9.82
CA PRO A 138 27.23 0.76 -10.97
C PRO A 138 28.51 -0.07 -11.06
N LYS A 139 28.92 -0.76 -9.98
CA LYS A 139 30.02 -1.74 -9.97
C LYS A 139 29.73 -2.96 -10.85
N ILE A 140 28.45 -3.25 -11.12
CA ILE A 140 28.06 -4.28 -12.07
C ILE A 140 28.28 -3.74 -13.49
N PRO A 141 29.11 -4.40 -14.33
CA PRO A 141 29.48 -3.91 -15.65
C PRO A 141 28.38 -4.20 -16.69
N ALA A 142 27.19 -3.68 -16.44
CA ALA A 142 26.04 -3.77 -17.33
C ALA A 142 25.37 -2.40 -17.46
N THR A 143 24.98 -2.02 -18.67
CA THR A 143 24.30 -0.77 -18.98
C THR A 143 22.88 -0.96 -19.50
N ASN A 144 22.52 -2.20 -19.81
CA ASN A 144 21.20 -2.61 -20.24
C ASN A 144 20.87 -4.02 -19.70
N VAL A 145 19.63 -4.45 -19.87
CA VAL A 145 19.14 -5.75 -19.39
C VAL A 145 19.90 -6.92 -20.03
N THR A 146 20.21 -6.85 -21.32
CA THR A 146 20.94 -7.89 -22.05
C THR A 146 22.33 -8.11 -21.48
N GLU A 147 23.07 -7.03 -21.23
CA GLU A 147 24.38 -7.06 -20.59
C GLU A 147 24.31 -7.61 -19.15
N LEU A 148 23.27 -7.24 -18.38
CA LEU A 148 23.07 -7.79 -17.05
C LEU A 148 22.85 -9.30 -17.10
N ILE A 149 22.01 -9.78 -18.02
CA ILE A 149 21.76 -11.22 -18.21
C ILE A 149 23.05 -11.94 -18.59
N ALA A 150 23.82 -11.40 -19.54
CA ALA A 150 25.10 -11.98 -19.96
C ALA A 150 26.10 -12.04 -18.79
N TYR A 151 26.21 -10.94 -18.04
CA TYR A 151 27.09 -10.86 -16.87
C TYR A 151 26.69 -11.86 -15.78
N ALA A 152 25.39 -12.01 -15.50
CA ALA A 152 24.85 -12.98 -14.55
C ALA A 152 25.12 -14.44 -14.97
N LYS A 153 24.93 -14.77 -16.25
CA LYS A 153 25.24 -16.12 -16.78
C LYS A 153 26.73 -16.46 -16.67
N ALA A 154 27.61 -15.49 -16.85
CA ALA A 154 29.05 -15.66 -16.68
C ALA A 154 29.48 -15.75 -15.20
N ASN A 155 28.61 -15.36 -14.26
CA ASN A 155 28.91 -15.24 -12.83
C ASN A 155 27.79 -15.86 -11.96
N PRO A 156 27.46 -17.15 -12.14
CA PRO A 156 26.37 -17.79 -11.40
C PRO A 156 26.59 -17.71 -9.89
N GLY A 157 25.54 -17.37 -9.15
CA GLY A 157 25.54 -17.25 -7.69
C GLY A 157 26.27 -16.04 -7.12
N LYS A 158 26.94 -15.22 -7.95
CA LYS A 158 27.68 -14.03 -7.49
C LYS A 158 26.84 -12.75 -7.43
N ILE A 159 25.75 -12.70 -8.20
CA ILE A 159 24.83 -11.58 -8.18
C ILE A 159 23.72 -11.90 -7.21
N ASN A 160 23.38 -10.93 -6.38
CA ASN A 160 22.25 -10.98 -5.48
C ASN A 160 21.27 -9.84 -5.81
N PHE A 161 19.99 -10.06 -5.51
CA PHE A 161 18.98 -9.02 -5.63
C PHE A 161 18.26 -8.82 -4.31
N ALA A 162 18.03 -7.56 -3.97
CA ALA A 162 17.31 -7.20 -2.76
C ALA A 162 15.83 -6.96 -3.03
N SER A 163 15.02 -7.21 -2.01
CA SER A 163 13.62 -6.78 -1.99
C SER A 163 13.24 -6.21 -0.61
N SER A 164 12.06 -5.60 -0.55
CA SER A 164 11.44 -5.15 0.70
C SER A 164 10.89 -6.28 1.58
N GLY A 165 11.15 -7.54 1.21
CA GLY A 165 10.83 -8.74 1.99
C GLY A 165 10.31 -9.88 1.13
N ASN A 166 10.22 -11.07 1.73
CA ASN A 166 9.64 -12.24 1.10
C ASN A 166 8.15 -12.00 0.76
N GLY A 167 7.73 -12.47 -0.42
CA GLY A 167 6.36 -12.30 -0.93
C GLY A 167 5.98 -10.87 -1.32
N THR A 168 6.96 -9.98 -1.53
CA THR A 168 6.73 -8.65 -2.09
C THR A 168 6.78 -8.66 -3.62
N THR A 169 6.26 -7.63 -4.28
CA THR A 169 6.33 -7.51 -5.75
C THR A 169 7.76 -7.41 -6.26
N GLY A 170 8.68 -6.75 -5.52
CA GLY A 170 10.10 -6.72 -5.85
C GLY A 170 10.76 -8.10 -5.75
N HIS A 171 10.36 -8.92 -4.75
CA HIS A 171 10.80 -10.32 -4.67
C HIS A 171 10.31 -11.11 -5.90
N LEU A 172 9.01 -11.04 -6.21
CA LEU A 172 8.45 -11.78 -7.33
C LEU A 172 8.99 -11.30 -8.68
N ALA A 173 9.28 -10.01 -8.85
CA ALA A 173 9.95 -9.49 -10.04
C ALA A 173 11.35 -10.11 -10.22
N GLY A 174 12.12 -10.24 -9.14
CA GLY A 174 13.41 -10.93 -9.18
C GLY A 174 13.29 -12.42 -9.53
N GLU A 175 12.33 -13.13 -8.93
CA GLU A 175 12.08 -14.54 -9.25
C GLU A 175 11.55 -14.75 -10.68
N MET A 176 10.69 -13.86 -11.17
CA MET A 176 10.27 -13.85 -12.58
C MET A 176 11.45 -13.59 -13.50
N PHE A 177 12.37 -12.70 -13.13
CA PHE A 177 13.57 -12.39 -13.91
C PHE A 177 14.50 -13.59 -13.97
N LYS A 178 14.75 -14.27 -12.84
CA LYS A 178 15.47 -15.55 -12.75
C LYS A 178 14.85 -16.59 -13.68
N SER A 179 13.55 -16.84 -13.52
CA SER A 179 12.81 -17.88 -14.25
C SER A 179 12.85 -17.66 -15.76
N GLN A 180 12.63 -16.43 -16.24
CA GLN A 180 12.60 -16.14 -17.69
C GLN A 180 13.98 -16.11 -18.34
N THR A 181 15.03 -15.74 -17.61
CA THR A 181 16.38 -15.56 -18.18
C THR A 181 17.30 -16.77 -17.98
N GLY A 182 16.96 -17.64 -17.03
CA GLY A 182 17.77 -18.79 -16.63
C GLY A 182 19.06 -18.39 -15.90
N ILE A 183 19.10 -17.20 -15.29
CA ILE A 183 20.26 -16.75 -14.50
C ILE A 183 20.19 -17.30 -13.08
N ASP A 184 21.36 -17.53 -12.49
CA ASP A 184 21.51 -17.94 -11.10
C ASP A 184 21.89 -16.73 -10.23
N ILE A 185 20.91 -16.15 -9.55
CA ILE A 185 21.07 -15.01 -8.64
C ILE A 185 20.32 -15.27 -7.32
N VAL A 186 20.86 -14.74 -6.22
CA VAL A 186 20.36 -15.00 -4.86
C VAL A 186 19.47 -13.87 -4.36
N HIS A 187 18.33 -14.20 -3.77
CA HIS A 187 17.45 -13.22 -3.12
C HIS A 187 17.95 -12.86 -1.72
N VAL A 188 17.98 -11.55 -1.41
CA VAL A 188 18.27 -11.04 -0.06
C VAL A 188 17.07 -10.23 0.44
N PRO A 189 16.26 -10.78 1.38
CA PRO A 189 15.10 -10.07 1.89
C PRO A 189 15.45 -9.06 2.99
N TYR A 190 14.92 -7.85 2.87
CA TYR A 190 14.95 -6.83 3.93
C TYR A 190 13.57 -6.64 4.55
N LYS A 191 13.46 -5.81 5.58
CA LYS A 191 12.17 -5.44 6.19
C LYS A 191 11.50 -4.24 5.49
N GLY A 192 12.10 -3.72 4.43
CA GLY A 192 11.60 -2.61 3.64
C GLY A 192 12.69 -1.99 2.77
N THR A 193 12.28 -1.30 1.71
CA THR A 193 13.21 -0.65 0.76
C THR A 193 14.14 0.34 1.42
N GLY A 194 13.71 1.04 2.48
CA GLY A 194 14.58 1.98 3.19
C GLY A 194 15.87 1.35 3.72
N GLN A 195 15.86 0.06 4.06
CA GLN A 195 17.08 -0.67 4.43
C GLN A 195 17.91 -1.08 3.19
N VAL A 196 17.23 -1.49 2.11
CA VAL A 196 17.86 -1.88 0.83
C VAL A 196 18.72 -0.75 0.26
N ILE A 197 18.25 0.50 0.36
CA ILE A 197 18.93 1.66 -0.24
C ILE A 197 20.38 1.80 0.26
N ALA A 198 20.64 1.63 1.55
CA ALA A 198 22.00 1.74 2.07
C ALA A 198 22.93 0.68 1.46
N ASP A 199 22.45 -0.57 1.43
CA ASP A 199 23.24 -1.74 1.03
C ASP A 199 23.46 -1.77 -0.49
N ILE A 200 22.47 -1.40 -1.30
CA ILE A 200 22.65 -1.32 -2.76
C ILE A 200 23.60 -0.19 -3.14
N LEU A 201 23.62 0.92 -2.39
CA LEU A 201 24.57 2.01 -2.64
C LEU A 201 25.99 1.62 -2.25
N ALA A 202 26.17 0.87 -1.17
CA ALA A 202 27.47 0.30 -0.77
C ALA A 202 27.96 -0.79 -1.75
N GLY A 203 27.02 -1.49 -2.39
CA GLY A 203 27.28 -2.63 -3.28
C GLY A 203 27.28 -3.97 -2.56
N GLU A 204 26.71 -4.04 -1.36
CA GLU A 204 26.46 -5.30 -0.63
C GLU A 204 25.37 -6.12 -1.34
N VAL A 205 24.43 -5.42 -1.98
CA VAL A 205 23.47 -6.01 -2.92
C VAL A 205 23.63 -5.43 -4.31
N SER A 206 23.46 -6.27 -5.33
CA SER A 206 23.85 -5.96 -6.72
C SER A 206 22.74 -5.28 -7.49
N MET A 207 21.49 -5.68 -7.25
CA MET A 207 20.33 -5.19 -7.97
C MET A 207 19.06 -5.19 -7.12
N MET A 208 18.04 -4.46 -7.57
CA MET A 208 16.70 -4.52 -7.00
C MET A 208 15.66 -4.17 -8.06
N PHE A 209 14.44 -4.66 -7.86
CA PHE A 209 13.25 -4.11 -8.49
C PHE A 209 12.54 -3.24 -7.48
N ASP A 210 12.50 -1.93 -7.72
CA ASP A 210 11.95 -0.95 -6.78
C ASP A 210 11.06 0.08 -7.48
N GLN A 211 10.28 0.84 -6.71
CA GLN A 211 9.45 1.92 -7.25
C GLN A 211 10.26 3.21 -7.33
N PRO A 212 10.05 4.07 -8.35
CA PRO A 212 10.88 5.27 -8.52
C PRO A 212 10.84 6.23 -7.33
N VAL A 213 9.71 6.34 -6.63
CA VAL A 213 9.53 7.20 -5.44
C VAL A 213 10.57 6.99 -4.33
N SER A 214 11.11 5.78 -4.16
CA SER A 214 12.09 5.48 -3.10
C SER A 214 13.53 5.51 -3.57
N SER A 215 13.82 5.33 -4.86
CA SER A 215 15.20 5.12 -5.32
C SER A 215 15.63 5.94 -6.53
N TYR A 216 14.72 6.55 -7.29
CA TYR A 216 15.06 7.19 -8.56
C TYR A 216 15.96 8.42 -8.40
N GLN A 217 15.89 9.12 -7.26
CA GLN A 217 16.84 10.18 -6.94
C GLN A 217 18.31 9.71 -6.92
N TYR A 218 18.58 8.44 -6.58
CA TYR A 218 19.94 7.90 -6.63
C TYR A 218 20.39 7.58 -8.06
N VAL A 219 19.45 7.25 -8.95
CA VAL A 219 19.70 7.12 -10.39
C VAL A 219 20.05 8.49 -10.98
N LYS A 220 19.24 9.52 -10.67
CA LYS A 220 19.51 10.91 -11.09
C LYS A 220 20.87 11.42 -10.60
N ALA A 221 21.31 10.97 -9.42
CA ALA A 221 22.61 11.32 -8.85
C ALA A 221 23.78 10.44 -9.37
N GLY A 222 23.53 9.52 -10.31
CA GLY A 222 24.56 8.62 -10.86
C GLY A 222 25.06 7.54 -9.89
N LYS A 223 24.39 7.38 -8.74
CA LYS A 223 24.78 6.40 -7.71
C LYS A 223 24.19 5.02 -7.95
N LEU A 224 23.09 4.94 -8.69
CA LEU A 224 22.49 3.70 -9.20
C LEU A 224 22.31 3.81 -10.70
N ARG A 225 22.22 2.67 -11.39
CA ARG A 225 21.87 2.63 -12.80
C ARG A 225 20.52 1.95 -12.98
N ALA A 226 19.55 2.65 -13.58
CA ALA A 226 18.29 2.07 -13.99
C ALA A 226 18.44 1.41 -15.37
N LEU A 227 17.88 0.22 -15.55
CA LEU A 227 18.02 -0.56 -16.79
C LEU A 227 16.72 -0.67 -17.58
N ALA A 228 15.59 -0.89 -16.90
CA ALA A 228 14.29 -1.05 -17.56
C ALA A 228 13.12 -0.88 -16.58
N ILE A 229 11.95 -0.50 -17.12
CA ILE A 229 10.67 -0.48 -16.41
C ILE A 229 10.01 -1.87 -16.48
N ALA A 230 9.57 -2.37 -15.34
CA ALA A 230 8.84 -3.63 -15.20
C ALA A 230 7.31 -3.41 -15.29
N SER A 231 6.87 -2.97 -16.46
CA SER A 231 5.46 -2.87 -16.85
C SER A 231 5.28 -3.05 -18.35
N MET A 232 4.03 -3.24 -18.78
CA MET A 232 3.69 -3.40 -20.19
C MET A 232 3.94 -2.16 -21.06
N LYS A 233 4.05 -0.98 -20.45
CA LYS A 233 4.30 0.31 -21.12
C LYS A 233 5.41 1.05 -20.40
N ARG A 234 6.12 1.94 -21.12
CA ARG A 234 7.07 2.87 -20.51
C ARG A 234 6.37 3.76 -19.50
N LEU A 235 7.13 4.19 -18.49
CA LEU A 235 6.64 5.13 -17.51
C LEU A 235 6.82 6.56 -18.05
N PRO A 236 5.76 7.40 -18.17
CA PRO A 236 5.89 8.74 -18.75
C PRO A 236 6.89 9.64 -18.04
N ALA A 237 7.08 9.45 -16.72
CA ALA A 237 8.08 10.18 -15.94
C ALA A 237 9.52 9.77 -16.28
N LEU A 238 9.72 8.59 -16.88
CA LEU A 238 11.01 7.97 -17.21
C LEU A 238 11.03 7.48 -18.67
N PRO A 239 10.82 8.37 -19.67
CA PRO A 239 10.55 7.97 -21.05
C PRO A 239 11.76 7.31 -21.73
N ASP A 240 12.98 7.59 -21.25
CA ASP A 240 14.22 7.06 -21.80
C ASP A 240 14.49 5.60 -21.40
N LEU A 241 13.86 5.12 -20.32
CA LEU A 241 14.01 3.74 -19.88
C LEU A 241 13.12 2.82 -20.73
N PRO A 242 13.69 1.75 -21.33
CA PRO A 242 12.89 0.77 -22.04
C PRO A 242 12.04 -0.04 -21.05
N THR A 243 11.02 -0.72 -21.55
CA THR A 243 10.35 -1.76 -20.75
C THR A 243 11.18 -3.05 -20.74
N MET A 244 10.88 -3.94 -19.78
CA MET A 244 11.41 -5.31 -19.78
C MET A 244 11.05 -6.06 -21.06
N ALA A 245 9.84 -5.83 -21.61
CA ALA A 245 9.41 -6.42 -22.87
C ALA A 245 10.20 -5.91 -24.08
N GLU A 246 10.47 -4.60 -24.16
CA GLU A 246 11.36 -4.01 -25.16
C GLU A 246 12.80 -4.52 -25.03
N SER A 247 13.17 -5.01 -23.84
CA SER A 247 14.45 -5.63 -23.54
C SER A 247 14.47 -7.15 -23.75
N GLY A 248 13.42 -7.73 -24.35
CA GLY A 248 13.34 -9.15 -24.70
C GLY A 248 12.59 -10.05 -23.70
N LEU A 249 12.03 -9.50 -22.61
CA LEU A 249 11.30 -10.25 -21.58
C LEU A 249 9.78 -9.99 -21.67
N LEU A 250 9.13 -10.72 -22.58
CA LEU A 250 7.70 -10.60 -22.85
C LEU A 250 6.84 -10.97 -21.64
N GLY A 251 5.74 -10.25 -21.43
CA GLY A 251 4.79 -10.50 -20.35
C GLY A 251 5.32 -10.19 -18.94
N PHE A 252 6.44 -9.47 -18.82
CA PHE A 252 7.02 -9.07 -17.56
C PHE A 252 6.28 -7.87 -16.95
N ASP A 253 5.22 -8.14 -16.18
CA ASP A 253 4.34 -7.12 -15.59
C ASP A 253 4.05 -7.35 -14.09
N PRO A 254 5.08 -7.27 -13.21
CA PRO A 254 4.90 -7.36 -11.75
C PRO A 254 4.38 -6.03 -11.15
N LEU A 255 3.44 -5.36 -11.81
CA LEU A 255 2.94 -4.03 -11.44
C LEU A 255 2.38 -4.00 -10.01
N PRO A 256 3.01 -3.26 -9.07
CA PRO A 256 2.51 -3.11 -7.72
C PRO A 256 1.48 -1.98 -7.62
N TRP A 257 0.68 -2.09 -6.57
CA TRP A 257 -0.28 -1.11 -6.15
C TRP A 257 -0.16 -0.87 -4.64
N THR A 258 -0.54 0.34 -4.22
CA THR A 258 -0.61 0.75 -2.81
C THR A 258 -2.00 1.30 -2.53
N GLY A 259 -2.62 0.86 -1.44
CA GLY A 259 -3.97 1.24 -1.05
C GLY A 259 -4.09 1.56 0.43
N LEU A 260 -5.26 2.08 0.82
CA LEU A 260 -5.66 2.20 2.22
C LEU A 260 -6.72 1.15 2.52
N CYS A 261 -6.53 0.45 3.64
CA CYS A 261 -7.41 -0.61 4.09
C CYS A 261 -7.76 -0.42 5.58
N ALA A 262 -8.93 -0.92 5.97
CA ALA A 262 -9.46 -0.89 7.33
C ALA A 262 -9.87 -2.30 7.78
N PRO A 263 -10.00 -2.58 9.08
CA PRO A 263 -10.43 -3.90 9.54
C PRO A 263 -11.91 -4.13 9.23
N ARG A 264 -12.32 -5.39 9.14
CA ARG A 264 -13.74 -5.76 8.94
C ARG A 264 -14.67 -5.21 10.03
N SER A 265 -14.13 -5.00 11.24
CA SER A 265 -14.83 -4.45 12.40
C SER A 265 -15.19 -2.96 12.26
N MET A 266 -14.55 -2.21 11.34
CA MET A 266 -14.78 -0.78 11.19
C MET A 266 -16.16 -0.49 10.54
N PRO A 267 -16.99 0.41 11.08
CA PRO A 267 -18.26 0.77 10.45
C PRO A 267 -18.08 1.33 9.03
N ALA A 268 -18.97 0.95 8.10
CA ALA A 268 -18.92 1.42 6.70
C ALA A 268 -18.95 2.96 6.59
N ALA A 269 -19.65 3.64 7.50
CA ALA A 269 -19.67 5.10 7.57
C ALA A 269 -18.27 5.70 7.84
N HIS A 270 -17.46 5.05 8.70
CA HIS A 270 -16.09 5.49 9.00
C HIS A 270 -15.17 5.25 7.80
N VAL A 271 -15.32 4.11 7.12
CA VAL A 271 -14.61 3.81 5.86
C VAL A 271 -14.92 4.88 4.81
N ALA A 272 -16.18 5.29 4.68
CA ALA A 272 -16.58 6.35 3.76
C ALA A 272 -15.96 7.72 4.12
N VAL A 273 -15.83 8.05 5.41
CA VAL A 273 -15.13 9.27 5.86
C VAL A 273 -13.65 9.21 5.50
N LEU A 274 -12.97 8.10 5.78
CA LEU A 274 -11.56 7.88 5.45
C LEU A 274 -11.31 7.96 3.94
N GLN A 275 -12.21 7.36 3.14
CA GLN A 275 -12.11 7.38 1.69
C GLN A 275 -12.22 8.81 1.15
N ARG A 276 -13.19 9.60 1.64
CA ARG A 276 -13.33 11.01 1.23
C ARG A 276 -12.10 11.83 1.62
N ALA A 277 -11.56 11.63 2.81
CA ALA A 277 -10.35 12.31 3.27
C ALA A 277 -9.14 11.97 2.40
N LEU A 278 -8.94 10.68 2.10
CA LEU A 278 -7.85 10.22 1.24
C LEU A 278 -7.99 10.74 -0.19
N VAL A 279 -9.16 10.65 -0.80
CA VAL A 279 -9.38 11.14 -2.17
C VAL A 279 -9.20 12.66 -2.25
N LYS A 280 -9.64 13.41 -1.23
CA LYS A 280 -9.42 14.85 -1.18
C LYS A 280 -7.95 15.19 -1.04
N ALA A 281 -7.18 14.46 -0.22
CA ALA A 281 -5.73 14.59 -0.16
C ALA A 281 -5.08 14.31 -1.52
N LEU A 282 -5.43 13.20 -2.18
CA LEU A 282 -4.87 12.83 -3.49
C LEU A 282 -5.21 13.80 -4.63
N ARG A 283 -6.20 14.68 -4.45
CA ARG A 283 -6.57 15.71 -5.41
C ARG A 283 -5.86 17.05 -5.18
N GLN A 284 -5.08 17.18 -4.12
CA GLN A 284 -4.28 18.37 -3.87
C GLN A 284 -3.19 18.49 -4.97
N PRO A 285 -3.08 19.65 -5.67
CA PRO A 285 -2.15 19.81 -6.79
C PRO A 285 -0.70 19.46 -6.44
N GLU A 286 -0.25 19.83 -5.25
CA GLU A 286 1.09 19.56 -4.73
C GLU A 286 1.35 18.06 -4.53
N ILE A 287 0.34 17.30 -4.09
CA ILE A 287 0.43 15.84 -3.95
C ILE A 287 0.46 15.19 -5.34
N ILE A 288 -0.41 15.62 -6.26
CA ILE A 288 -0.41 15.11 -7.64
C ILE A 288 0.95 15.35 -8.30
N GLN A 289 1.46 16.59 -8.21
CA GLN A 289 2.74 16.94 -8.81
C GLN A 289 3.88 16.11 -8.22
N ARG A 290 3.89 15.91 -6.90
CA ARG A 290 4.91 15.10 -6.24
C ARG A 290 4.85 13.64 -6.68
N LEU A 291 3.65 13.04 -6.70
CA LEU A 291 3.44 11.66 -7.15
C LEU A 291 3.91 11.48 -8.59
N GLN A 292 3.51 12.38 -9.50
CA GLN A 292 3.90 12.32 -10.91
C GLN A 292 5.42 12.45 -11.12
N GLN A 293 6.08 13.36 -10.39
CA GLN A 293 7.55 13.50 -10.43
C GLN A 293 8.28 12.24 -9.97
N ASP A 294 7.66 11.51 -9.05
CA ASP A 294 8.15 10.26 -8.49
C ASP A 294 7.63 9.02 -9.26
N GLY A 295 7.03 9.23 -10.45
CA GLY A 295 6.57 8.16 -11.34
C GLY A 295 5.34 7.40 -10.82
N VAL A 296 4.61 7.98 -9.87
CA VAL A 296 3.45 7.40 -9.21
C VAL A 296 2.16 7.93 -9.86
N GLU A 297 1.26 7.03 -10.25
CA GLU A 297 -0.04 7.38 -10.81
C GLU A 297 -1.12 7.35 -9.73
N PRO A 298 -1.64 8.51 -9.26
CA PRO A 298 -2.71 8.53 -8.25
C PRO A 298 -4.02 7.97 -8.82
N VAL A 299 -4.76 7.25 -7.99
CA VAL A 299 -6.06 6.65 -8.38
C VAL A 299 -7.22 7.26 -7.59
N GLY A 300 -7.30 7.02 -6.28
CA GLY A 300 -8.36 7.56 -5.42
C GLY A 300 -9.77 7.07 -5.78
N ASN A 301 -9.94 5.76 -5.97
CA ASN A 301 -11.23 5.15 -6.35
C ASN A 301 -12.19 4.94 -5.14
N THR A 302 -13.38 4.43 -5.43
CA THR A 302 -14.35 4.03 -4.40
C THR A 302 -13.97 2.69 -3.73
N PRO A 303 -14.47 2.41 -2.51
CA PRO A 303 -14.26 1.12 -1.84
C PRO A 303 -14.69 -0.08 -2.70
N GLU A 304 -15.80 0.04 -3.42
CA GLU A 304 -16.36 -1.00 -4.29
C GLU A 304 -15.47 -1.26 -5.51
N GLU A 305 -14.95 -0.21 -6.14
CA GLU A 305 -13.99 -0.33 -7.24
C GLU A 305 -12.70 -0.98 -6.76
N PHE A 306 -12.19 -0.59 -5.58
CA PHE A 306 -11.00 -1.20 -5.02
C PHE A 306 -11.22 -2.67 -4.68
N ARG A 307 -12.38 -3.04 -4.13
CA ARG A 307 -12.74 -4.44 -3.87
C ARG A 307 -12.73 -5.28 -5.15
N ARG A 308 -13.33 -4.77 -6.24
CA ARG A 308 -13.31 -5.46 -7.54
C ARG A 308 -11.89 -5.62 -8.08
N PHE A 309 -11.07 -4.59 -7.94
CA PHE A 309 -9.66 -4.62 -8.34
C PHE A 309 -8.88 -5.71 -7.58
N LEU A 310 -9.03 -5.81 -6.26
CA LEU A 310 -8.34 -6.81 -5.44
C LEU A 310 -8.63 -8.25 -5.87
N VAL A 311 -9.88 -8.56 -6.22
CA VAL A 311 -10.26 -9.90 -6.72
C VAL A 311 -9.51 -10.24 -8.00
N GLY A 312 -9.44 -9.29 -8.94
CA GLY A 312 -8.72 -9.47 -10.21
C GLY A 312 -7.21 -9.62 -9.99
N ASP A 313 -6.63 -8.76 -9.15
CA ASP A 313 -5.20 -8.75 -8.87
C ASP A 313 -4.74 -10.02 -8.12
N LYS A 314 -5.50 -10.48 -7.11
CA LYS A 314 -5.23 -11.75 -6.42
C LYS A 314 -5.22 -12.93 -7.40
N ARG A 315 -6.15 -12.97 -8.37
CA ARG A 315 -6.17 -14.01 -9.40
C ARG A 315 -4.95 -13.93 -10.32
N LYS A 316 -4.57 -12.72 -10.74
CA LYS A 316 -3.35 -12.49 -11.55
C LYS A 316 -2.13 -13.07 -10.85
N TRP A 317 -1.91 -12.73 -9.58
CA TRP A 317 -0.73 -13.16 -8.85
C TRP A 317 -0.72 -14.66 -8.55
N GLY A 318 -1.87 -15.27 -8.26
CA GLY A 318 -1.96 -16.73 -8.12
C GLY A 318 -1.51 -17.48 -9.38
N ASN A 319 -1.88 -16.97 -10.55
CA ASN A 319 -1.43 -17.54 -11.83
C ASN A 319 0.09 -17.37 -12.02
N VAL A 320 0.63 -16.18 -11.76
CA VAL A 320 2.07 -15.88 -11.88
C VAL A 320 2.90 -16.78 -10.98
N ILE A 321 2.52 -16.90 -9.70
CA ILE A 321 3.23 -17.75 -8.73
C ILE A 321 3.23 -19.21 -9.19
N LYS A 322 2.06 -19.72 -9.62
CA LYS A 322 1.93 -21.10 -10.07
C LYS A 322 2.75 -21.36 -11.34
N SER A 323 2.71 -20.46 -12.32
CA SER A 323 3.44 -20.62 -13.58
C SER A 323 4.95 -20.54 -13.42
N ALA A 324 5.43 -19.68 -12.51
CA ALA A 324 6.86 -19.49 -12.26
C ALA A 324 7.42 -20.45 -11.20
N GLY A 325 6.59 -21.29 -10.58
CA GLY A 325 7.02 -22.23 -9.54
C GLY A 325 7.54 -21.57 -8.27
N ILE A 326 7.15 -20.31 -8.00
CA ILE A 326 7.67 -19.50 -6.89
C ILE A 326 7.17 -20.07 -5.57
N ARG A 327 8.08 -20.21 -4.60
CA ARG A 327 7.79 -20.62 -3.21
C ARG A 327 8.46 -19.63 -2.26
N LEU A 328 7.96 -19.57 -1.02
CA LEU A 328 8.71 -18.95 0.05
C LEU A 328 9.76 -19.96 0.52
N GLU A 329 11.02 -19.56 0.45
CA GLU A 329 12.14 -20.24 1.11
C GLU A 329 12.19 -19.84 2.59
#